data_AF-A0A0W8I6C8-F1
#
_entry.id   AF-A0A0W8I6C8-F1
#
_cell.length_a   1.000
_cell.length_b   1.000
_cell.length_c   1.000
_cell.angle_alpha   90.00
_cell.angle_beta   90.00
_cell.angle_gamma   90.00
#
_symmetry.space_group_name_H-M   'P 1'
#
loop_
_entity.id
_entity.type
_entity.pdbx_description
1 polymer ?
#
loop_
_entity_poly.entity_id
_entity_poly.type
_entity_poly.pdbx_seq_one_letter_code
_entity_poly.pdbx_strand_id
1 'polypeptide(L)'
;MILPAKFRERLAGGLVITRGQEHCLYVFTQADFERLVQQWQDSPTSSKTVRDYQRFFLSGASDEIPDKQGRVTVPPLLRSYAGLTGECTVIGAGNRLEVWDSRAWAAYTEEHEDSFADLSEEVVPGLM
;
A
#
# COMPACT_ATOMS: atom_id res chain seq x y z
N MET A 1 5.26 -12.59 -4.46
CA MET A 1 4.36 -12.78 -3.30
C MET A 1 3.12 -13.57 -3.74
N ILE A 2 2.36 -14.15 -2.80
CA ILE A 2 1.06 -14.79 -3.11
C ILE A 2 -0.05 -13.96 -2.47
N LEU A 3 -1.08 -13.60 -3.24
CA LEU A 3 -2.24 -12.89 -2.72
C LEU A 3 -3.10 -13.82 -1.84
N PRO A 4 -3.57 -13.33 -0.68
CA PRO A 4 -4.62 -14.00 0.09
C PRO A 4 -5.84 -14.29 -0.79
N ALA A 5 -6.45 -15.47 -0.62
CA ALA A 5 -7.52 -15.96 -1.50
C ALA A 5 -8.66 -14.95 -1.68
N LYS A 6 -9.06 -14.27 -0.61
CA LYS A 6 -10.13 -13.26 -0.59
C LYS A 6 -9.90 -12.04 -1.50
N PHE A 7 -8.66 -11.80 -1.94
CA PHE A 7 -8.32 -10.66 -2.79
C PHE A 7 -8.04 -11.03 -4.25
N ARG A 8 -7.92 -12.32 -4.56
CA ARG A 8 -7.48 -12.79 -5.88
C ARG A 8 -8.43 -12.37 -6.99
N GLU A 9 -9.74 -12.56 -6.79
CA GLU A 9 -10.75 -12.20 -7.79
C GLU A 9 -10.74 -10.71 -8.10
N ARG A 10 -10.73 -9.87 -7.05
CA ARG A 10 -10.72 -8.40 -7.18
C ARG A 10 -9.48 -7.86 -7.91
N LEU A 11 -8.34 -8.55 -7.81
CA LEU A 11 -7.06 -8.12 -8.40
C LEU A 11 -6.71 -8.89 -9.68
N ALA A 12 -7.54 -9.84 -10.12
CA ALA A 12 -7.23 -10.73 -11.25
C ALA A 12 -7.09 -9.97 -12.59
N GLY A 13 -7.80 -8.87 -12.75
CA GLY A 13 -7.75 -8.03 -13.95
C GLY A 13 -6.50 -7.16 -14.07
N GLY A 14 -5.66 -7.12 -13.04
CA GLY A 14 -4.51 -6.23 -12.95
C GLY A 14 -4.52 -5.41 -11.66
N LEU A 15 -3.33 -5.04 -11.22
CA LEU A 15 -3.11 -4.26 -10.00
C LEU A 15 -1.94 -3.31 -10.19
N VAL A 16 -1.84 -2.32 -9.30
CA VAL A 16 -0.70 -1.42 -9.23
C VAL A 16 -0.03 -1.57 -7.88
N ILE A 17 1.28 -1.85 -7.87
CA ILE A 17 2.10 -1.86 -6.65
C ILE A 17 2.92 -0.57 -6.60
N THR A 18 2.99 0.07 -5.44
CA THR A 18 3.88 1.22 -5.22
C THR A 18 4.40 1.28 -3.78
N ARG A 19 5.27 2.25 -3.49
CA ARG A 19 5.77 2.53 -2.14
C ARG A 19 4.62 3.01 -1.25
N GLY A 20 4.48 2.38 -0.08
CA GLY A 20 3.67 2.86 1.01
C GLY A 20 4.49 3.63 2.03
N GLN A 21 3.82 4.19 3.04
CA GLN A 21 4.50 4.76 4.20
C GLN A 21 5.02 3.64 5.11
N GLU A 22 5.81 3.97 6.13
CA GLU A 22 6.39 3.00 7.08
C GLU A 22 7.20 1.85 6.41
N HIS A 23 7.74 2.11 5.21
CA HIS A 23 8.45 1.12 4.40
C HIS A 23 7.62 -0.13 4.06
N CYS A 24 6.32 0.02 3.82
CA CYS A 24 5.49 -1.02 3.22
C CYS A 24 5.30 -0.79 1.71
N LEU A 25 4.59 -1.70 1.04
CA LEU A 25 4.10 -1.49 -0.32
C LEU A 25 2.58 -1.36 -0.32
N TYR A 26 2.06 -0.45 -1.11
CA TYR A 26 0.63 -0.37 -1.39
C TYR A 26 0.29 -1.15 -2.65
N VAL A 27 -0.85 -1.83 -2.62
CA VAL A 27 -1.42 -2.55 -3.77
C VAL A 27 -2.84 -2.06 -4.00
N PHE A 28 -3.08 -1.51 -5.18
CA PHE A 28 -4.38 -1.01 -5.62
C PHE A 28 -4.94 -1.88 -6.74
N THR A 29 -6.27 -1.87 -6.88
CA THR A 29 -6.85 -2.18 -8.19
C THR A 29 -6.44 -1.09 -9.18
N GLN A 30 -6.41 -1.38 -10.49
CA GLN A 30 -6.17 -0.33 -11.48
C GLN A 30 -7.13 0.85 -11.32
N ALA A 31 -8.43 0.58 -11.16
CA ALA A 31 -9.46 1.62 -11.03
C ALA A 31 -9.26 2.52 -9.79
N ASP A 32 -8.84 1.96 -8.65
CA ASP A 32 -8.58 2.75 -7.45
C ASP A 32 -7.30 3.60 -7.59
N PHE A 33 -6.27 3.06 -8.26
CA PHE A 33 -5.05 3.80 -8.54
C PHE A 33 -5.31 4.97 -9.51
N GLU A 34 -6.05 4.74 -10.59
CA GLU A 34 -6.46 5.78 -11.54
C GLU A 34 -7.24 6.90 -10.84
N ARG A 35 -8.18 6.54 -9.96
CA ARG A 35 -8.95 7.52 -9.16
C ARG A 35 -8.05 8.36 -8.26
N LEU A 36 -7.07 7.73 -7.61
CA LEU A 36 -6.09 8.42 -6.77
C LEU A 36 -5.25 9.41 -7.60
N VAL A 37 -4.73 8.97 -8.73
CA VAL A 37 -3.92 9.81 -9.64
C VAL A 37 -4.73 10.98 -10.16
N GLN A 38 -6.00 10.77 -10.53
CA GLN A 38 -6.88 11.85 -11.00
C GLN A 38 -7.06 12.93 -9.92
N GLN A 39 -7.33 12.54 -8.68
CA GLN A 39 -7.45 13.49 -7.55
C GLN A 39 -6.16 14.31 -7.35
N TRP A 40 -5.00 13.72 -7.62
CA TRP A 40 -3.71 14.39 -7.49
C TRP A 40 -3.40 15.34 -8.64
N GLN A 41 -3.92 15.08 -9.85
CA GLN A 41 -3.81 16.01 -10.98
C GLN A 41 -4.58 17.31 -10.72
N ASP A 42 -5.70 17.21 -10.01
CA ASP A 42 -6.55 18.36 -9.66
C ASP A 42 -6.05 19.12 -8.41
N SER A 43 -4.99 18.63 -7.76
CA SER A 43 -4.44 19.21 -6.53
C SER A 43 -3.39 20.30 -6.81
N PRO A 44 -3.35 21.41 -6.03
CA PRO A 44 -2.35 22.45 -6.21
C PRO A 44 -0.91 21.93 -6.07
N THR A 45 -0.12 22.06 -7.14
CA THR A 45 1.29 21.63 -7.16
C THR A 45 2.26 22.71 -6.67
N SER A 46 1.78 23.80 -6.05
CA SER A 46 2.63 24.89 -5.56
C SER A 46 3.55 24.47 -4.41
N SER A 47 3.11 23.52 -3.57
CA SER A 47 3.88 22.98 -2.45
C SER A 47 5.00 22.03 -2.93
N LYS A 48 6.24 22.30 -2.51
CA LYS A 48 7.38 21.40 -2.78
C LYS A 48 7.17 20.02 -2.13
N THR A 49 6.67 19.98 -0.91
CA THR A 49 6.41 18.73 -0.17
C THR A 49 5.43 17.82 -0.92
N VAL A 50 4.35 18.40 -1.48
CA VAL A 50 3.37 17.64 -2.29
C VAL A 50 4.04 17.06 -3.53
N ARG A 51 4.80 17.87 -4.28
CA ARG A 51 5.50 17.40 -5.49
C ARG A 51 6.51 16.30 -5.18
N ASP A 52 7.24 16.42 -4.08
CA ASP A 52 8.22 15.41 -3.68
C ASP A 52 7.51 14.09 -3.30
N TYR A 53 6.44 14.16 -2.51
CA TYR A 53 5.63 12.99 -2.17
C TYR A 53 5.08 12.29 -3.42
N GLN A 54 4.44 13.05 -4.33
CA GLN A 54 3.90 12.52 -5.58
C GLN A 54 4.99 11.86 -6.44
N ARG A 55 6.19 12.46 -6.54
CA ARG A 55 7.31 11.85 -7.28
C ARG A 55 7.76 10.54 -6.65
N PHE A 56 7.95 10.49 -5.33
CA PHE A 56 8.37 9.26 -4.65
C PHE A 56 7.33 8.17 -4.76
N PHE A 57 6.04 8.51 -4.65
CA PHE A 57 4.94 7.58 -4.78
C PHE A 57 4.78 7.09 -6.24
N LEU A 58 4.60 8.00 -7.20
CA LEU A 58 4.30 7.62 -8.59
C LEU A 58 5.50 6.99 -9.31
N SER A 59 6.74 7.39 -8.99
CA SER A 59 7.94 6.73 -9.57
C SER A 59 8.12 5.29 -9.12
N GLY A 60 7.43 4.87 -8.06
CA GLY A 60 7.43 3.50 -7.58
C GLY A 60 6.29 2.66 -8.16
N ALA A 61 5.34 3.25 -8.87
CA ALA A 61 4.18 2.54 -9.39
C ALA A 61 4.57 1.55 -10.49
N SER A 62 4.15 0.30 -10.34
CA SER A 62 4.35 -0.79 -11.29
C SER A 62 3.04 -1.53 -11.50
N ASP A 63 2.64 -1.66 -12.76
CA ASP A 63 1.48 -2.45 -13.16
C ASP A 63 1.87 -3.93 -13.17
N GLU A 64 1.06 -4.76 -12.52
CA GLU A 64 1.29 -6.20 -12.48
C GLU A 64 -0.02 -6.94 -12.75
N ILE A 65 0.09 -8.14 -13.32
CA ILE A 65 -1.03 -9.05 -13.54
C ILE A 65 -0.75 -10.31 -12.73
N PRO A 66 -1.58 -10.65 -11.72
CA PRO A 66 -1.43 -11.90 -11.00
C PRO A 66 -1.57 -13.11 -11.93
N ASP A 67 -0.81 -14.17 -11.66
CA ASP A 67 -1.06 -15.44 -12.33
C ASP A 67 -2.34 -16.13 -11.82
N LYS A 68 -2.70 -17.27 -12.42
CA LYS A 68 -3.90 -18.05 -12.04
C LYS A 68 -3.89 -18.54 -10.59
N GLN A 69 -2.74 -18.58 -9.92
CA GLN A 69 -2.59 -18.97 -8.52
C GLN A 69 -2.60 -17.75 -7.58
N GLY A 70 -2.73 -16.54 -8.12
CA GLY A 70 -2.66 -15.29 -7.38
C GLY A 70 -1.23 -14.89 -7.01
N ARG A 71 -0.21 -15.39 -7.72
CA ARG A 71 1.18 -14.94 -7.54
C ARG A 71 1.38 -13.62 -8.25
N VAL A 72 2.04 -12.70 -7.57
CA VAL A 72 2.35 -11.37 -8.08
C VAL A 72 3.86 -11.14 -7.97
N THR A 73 4.45 -10.65 -9.05
CA THR A 73 5.86 -10.24 -9.07
C THR A 73 5.97 -8.90 -8.35
N VAL A 74 6.89 -8.81 -7.39
CA VAL A 74 7.23 -7.54 -6.75
C VAL A 74 8.52 -7.05 -7.40
N PRO A 75 8.52 -5.89 -8.08
CA PRO A 75 9.72 -5.32 -8.69
C PRO A 75 10.89 -5.23 -7.70
N PRO A 76 12.15 -5.49 -8.12
CA PRO A 76 13.29 -5.49 -7.22
C PRO A 76 13.45 -4.21 -6.40
N LEU A 77 13.16 -3.05 -7.00
CA LEU A 77 13.20 -1.74 -6.34
C LEU A 77 12.21 -1.66 -5.16
N LEU A 78 10.98 -2.14 -5.35
CA LEU A 78 9.94 -2.15 -4.32
C LEU A 78 10.23 -3.19 -3.25
N ARG A 79 10.73 -4.36 -3.65
CA ARG A 79 11.17 -5.41 -2.73
C ARG A 79 12.26 -4.91 -1.79
N SER A 80 13.27 -4.21 -2.32
CA SER A 80 14.33 -3.60 -1.52
C SER A 80 13.81 -2.46 -0.64
N TYR A 81 12.94 -1.60 -1.17
CA TYR A 81 12.35 -0.48 -0.41
C TYR A 81 11.60 -0.94 0.84
N ALA A 82 10.83 -2.03 0.72
CA ALA A 82 10.01 -2.57 1.79
C ALA A 82 10.69 -3.67 2.63
N GLY A 83 12.00 -3.89 2.43
CA GLY A 83 12.76 -4.89 3.19
C GLY A 83 12.28 -6.33 3.02
N LEU A 84 11.58 -6.66 1.93
CA LEU A 84 10.97 -7.97 1.71
C LEU A 84 12.04 -9.03 1.40
N THR A 85 12.54 -9.67 2.46
CA THR A 85 13.60 -10.69 2.40
C THR A 85 13.10 -12.12 2.64
N GLY A 86 11.88 -12.28 3.14
CA GLY A 86 11.28 -13.57 3.45
C GLY A 86 9.75 -13.51 3.49
N GLU A 87 9.17 -13.87 4.63
CA GLU A 87 7.72 -13.88 4.87
C GLU A 87 7.15 -12.46 4.77
N CYS A 88 6.02 -12.31 4.09
CA CYS A 88 5.31 -11.04 3.99
C CYS A 88 3.90 -11.12 4.59
N THR A 89 3.51 -10.05 5.28
CA THR A 89 2.14 -9.87 5.78
C THR A 89 1.36 -8.99 4.80
N VAL A 90 0.13 -9.39 4.48
CA VAL A 90 -0.77 -8.62 3.62
C VAL A 90 -2.01 -8.21 4.41
N ILE A 91 -2.22 -6.90 4.55
CA ILE A 91 -3.37 -6.33 5.26
C ILE A 91 -4.25 -5.53 4.31
N GLY A 92 -5.51 -5.32 4.71
CA GLY A 92 -6.42 -4.40 4.00
C GLY A 92 -6.44 -3.06 4.71
N ALA A 93 -6.35 -1.96 3.96
CA ALA A 93 -6.37 -0.59 4.46
C ALA A 93 -7.32 0.26 3.60
N GLY A 94 -8.63 0.12 3.84
CA GLY A 94 -9.66 0.82 3.07
C GLY A 94 -9.66 0.43 1.59
N ASN A 95 -9.23 1.34 0.72
CA ASN A 95 -9.23 1.16 -0.75
C ASN A 95 -8.00 0.43 -1.31
N ARG A 96 -7.07 0.02 -0.46
CA ARG A 96 -5.83 -0.66 -0.88
C ARG A 96 -5.51 -1.85 0.01
N LEU A 97 -4.57 -2.67 -0.44
CA LEU A 97 -3.84 -3.57 0.43
C LEU A 97 -2.48 -2.97 0.76
N GLU A 98 -1.92 -3.40 1.88
CA GLU A 98 -0.53 -3.12 2.22
C GLU A 98 0.24 -4.42 2.37
N VAL A 99 1.49 -4.40 1.91
CA VAL A 99 2.39 -5.54 1.94
C VAL A 99 3.61 -5.15 2.74
N TRP A 100 3.86 -5.92 3.79
CA TRP A 100 4.89 -5.64 4.77
C TRP A 100 5.85 -6.81 4.86
N ASP A 101 7.10 -6.53 5.21
CA ASP A 101 7.93 -7.56 5.84
C ASP A 101 7.25 -7.97 7.16
N SER A 102 7.14 -9.26 7.41
CA SER A 102 6.33 -9.75 8.55
C SER A 102 6.90 -9.32 9.90
N ARG A 103 8.23 -9.14 10.01
CA ARG A 103 8.87 -8.67 11.24
C ARG A 103 8.65 -7.18 11.43
N ALA A 104 8.75 -6.41 10.35
CA ALA A 104 8.43 -4.98 10.37
C ALA A 104 6.99 -4.73 10.80
N TRP A 105 6.02 -5.50 10.28
CA TRP A 105 4.62 -5.40 10.69
C TRP A 105 4.38 -5.78 12.16
N ALA A 106 5.04 -6.85 12.64
CA ALA A 106 4.93 -7.25 14.03
C ALA A 106 5.46 -6.17 14.98
N ALA A 107 6.63 -5.59 14.67
CA ALA A 107 7.20 -4.49 15.45
C ALA A 107 6.31 -3.24 15.42
N TYR A 108 5.78 -2.88 14.25
CA TYR A 108 4.84 -1.76 14.11
C TYR A 108 3.58 -1.99 14.96
N THR A 109 3.02 -3.20 14.92
CA THR A 109 1.84 -3.54 15.71
C THR A 109 2.14 -3.49 17.20
N GLU A 110 3.23 -4.10 17.67
CA GLU A 110 3.62 -4.08 19.08
C GLU A 110 3.82 -2.66 19.63
N GLU A 111 4.36 -1.74 18.81
CA GLU A 111 4.54 -0.33 19.21
C GLU A 111 3.22 0.45 19.28
N HIS A 112 2.22 0.11 18.47
CA HIS A 112 1.02 0.93 18.28
C HIS A 112 -0.27 0.30 18.83
N GLU A 113 -0.29 -1.00 19.15
CA GLU A 113 -1.50 -1.75 19.53
C GLU A 113 -2.12 -1.22 20.82
N ASP A 114 -1.32 -1.04 21.88
CA ASP A 114 -1.82 -0.49 23.15
C ASP A 114 -2.36 0.93 22.97
N SER A 115 -1.61 1.77 22.25
CA SER A 115 -2.05 3.14 21.95
C SER A 115 -3.34 3.17 21.14
N PHE A 116 -3.55 2.23 20.22
CA PHE A 116 -4.78 2.08 19.46
C PHE A 116 -5.93 1.57 20.35
N ALA A 117 -5.69 0.59 21.21
CA ALA A 117 -6.69 0.02 22.11
C ALA A 117 -7.18 1.03 23.17
N ASP A 118 -6.30 1.94 23.60
CA ASP A 118 -6.60 2.97 24.60
C ASP A 118 -7.28 4.23 24.01
N LEU A 119 -7.50 4.29 22.69
CA LEU A 119 -8.23 5.40 22.06
C LEU A 119 -9.67 5.44 22.57
N SER A 120 -9.97 6.43 23.42
CA SER A 120 -11.30 6.63 24.02
C SER A 120 -12.33 7.26 23.07
N GLU A 121 -11.87 7.87 21.98
CA GLU A 121 -12.71 8.44 20.93
C GLU A 121 -12.31 7.82 19.57
N GLU A 122 -13.28 7.52 18.71
CA GLU A 122 -13.02 7.15 17.32
C GLU A 122 -12.42 8.36 16.58
N VAL A 123 -11.09 8.51 16.65
CA VAL A 123 -10.37 9.54 15.90
C VAL A 123 -10.18 9.05 14.48
N VAL A 124 -11.17 9.28 13.61
CA VAL A 124 -10.99 9.15 12.15
C VAL A 124 -10.82 10.56 11.57
N PRO A 125 -9.59 10.97 11.18
CA PRO A 125 -9.37 12.29 10.62
C PRO A 125 -10.29 12.57 9.42
N GLY A 126 -11.15 13.58 9.52
CA GLY A 126 -12.10 13.97 8.47
C GLY A 126 -13.52 13.38 8.57
N LEU A 127 -13.87 12.69 9.66
CA LEU A 127 -15.25 12.25 9.98
C LEU A 127 -15.90 13.03 11.13
N MET A 128 -15.36 14.20 11.49
CA MET A 128 -15.97 15.15 12.43
C MET A 128 -16.13 16.52 11.76
#